data_AF-A0AAT9M9Q9-F1
#
_entry.id   AF-A0AAT9M9Q9-F1
#
_cell.length_a   1.000
_cell.length_b   1.000
_cell.length_c   1.000
_cell.angle_alpha   90.00
_cell.angle_beta   90.00
_cell.angle_gamma   90.00
#
_symmetry.space_group_name_H-M   'P 1'
#
loop_
_entity.id
_entity.type
_entity.pdbx_description
1 polymer ?
#
loop_
_entity_poly.entity_id
_entity_poly.type
_entity_poly.pdbx_seq_one_letter_code
_entity_poly.pdbx_strand_id
1 'polypeptide(L)'
;MPLRFRFRLTPLDQVTPWSSEYWPHWFGLSDGTYWIELDGHRLLCGRDGGPFIDYYVCRFWEDLVETTLALFAGRTHQFYLGYPGDRHNPEFSLRRTKNRIKIHYHDRIDDITVVATVPMKQWLAALAELDREFVAAMAERLGGDPKLLAEHEQRARWVAKALP
;
A
#
# COMPACT_ATOMS: atom_id res chain seq x y z
N MET A 1 -8.80 8.08 16.80
CA MET A 1 -9.03 7.77 15.37
C MET A 1 -8.09 6.65 15.01
N PRO A 2 -8.51 5.41 14.74
CA PRO A 2 -7.62 4.36 14.24
C PRO A 2 -7.27 4.62 12.76
N LEU A 3 -6.01 4.40 12.40
CA LEU A 3 -5.51 4.32 11.03
C LEU A 3 -4.83 2.95 10.91
N ARG A 4 -5.22 2.16 9.92
CA ARG A 4 -4.56 0.89 9.58
C ARG A 4 -4.51 0.71 8.08
N PHE A 5 -3.42 0.14 7.59
CA PHE A 5 -3.32 -0.35 6.22
C PHE A 5 -3.55 -1.85 6.26
N ARG A 6 -4.38 -2.35 5.35
CA ARG A 6 -4.79 -3.74 5.31
C ARG A 6 -4.54 -4.30 3.93
N PHE A 7 -4.25 -5.58 3.86
CA PHE A 7 -4.10 -6.30 2.61
C PHE A 7 -4.55 -7.75 2.74
N ARG A 8 -4.77 -8.38 1.59
CA ARG A 8 -4.92 -9.82 1.44
C ARG A 8 -4.23 -10.23 0.15
N LEU A 9 -3.30 -11.16 0.24
CA LEU A 9 -2.64 -11.68 -0.95
C LEU A 9 -3.52 -12.73 -1.65
N THR A 10 -3.56 -12.70 -2.98
CA THR A 10 -4.20 -13.71 -3.82
C THR A 10 -3.51 -15.05 -3.61
N PRO A 11 -4.23 -16.16 -3.33
CA PRO A 11 -3.64 -17.49 -3.20
C PRO A 11 -2.69 -17.82 -4.36
N LEU A 12 -1.54 -18.44 -4.07
CA LEU A 12 -0.48 -18.64 -5.06
C LEU A 12 -0.91 -19.43 -6.30
N ASP A 13 -1.85 -20.36 -6.12
CA ASP A 13 -2.46 -21.18 -7.17
C ASP A 13 -3.47 -20.41 -8.05
N GLN A 14 -3.87 -19.21 -7.61
CA GLN A 14 -4.79 -18.31 -8.32
C GLN A 14 -4.06 -17.13 -8.97
N VAL A 15 -2.78 -16.90 -8.66
CA VAL A 15 -2.04 -15.81 -9.28
C VAL A 15 -1.75 -16.15 -10.74
N THR A 16 -2.15 -15.24 -11.62
CA THR A 16 -1.88 -15.37 -13.05
C THR A 16 -0.44 -14.94 -13.37
N PRO A 17 0.39 -15.80 -13.98
CA PRO A 17 1.72 -15.42 -14.41
C PRO A 17 1.66 -14.27 -15.44
N TRP A 18 2.46 -13.23 -15.23
CA TRP A 18 2.60 -12.13 -16.21
C TRP A 18 3.08 -12.67 -17.57
N SER A 19 4.04 -13.61 -17.55
CA SER A 19 4.44 -14.40 -18.71
C SER A 19 5.06 -15.73 -18.25
N SER A 20 5.06 -16.74 -19.13
CA SER A 20 5.56 -18.08 -18.82
C SER A 20 7.06 -18.16 -18.51
N GLU A 21 7.84 -17.13 -18.83
CA GLU A 21 9.30 -17.13 -18.65
C GLU A 21 9.78 -16.49 -17.33
N TYR A 22 8.90 -15.80 -16.59
CA TYR A 22 9.29 -15.00 -15.42
C TYR A 22 8.44 -15.27 -14.17
N TRP A 23 7.95 -16.50 -14.01
CA TRP A 23 7.13 -16.89 -12.86
C TRP A 23 7.88 -17.72 -11.81
N PRO A 24 7.78 -17.39 -10.50
CA PRO A 24 7.25 -16.16 -9.93
C PRO A 24 8.32 -15.05 -9.82
N HIS A 25 7.90 -13.78 -9.83
CA HIS A 25 8.73 -12.60 -9.49
C HIS A 25 8.08 -11.81 -8.35
N TRP A 26 8.84 -10.92 -7.69
CA TRP A 26 8.38 -10.16 -6.50
C TRP A 26 6.96 -9.57 -6.61
N PHE A 27 6.67 -8.83 -7.69
CA PHE A 27 5.34 -8.24 -7.91
C PHE A 27 4.24 -9.31 -7.98
N GLY A 28 4.43 -10.36 -8.79
CA GLY A 28 3.45 -11.45 -8.92
C GLY A 28 3.22 -12.20 -7.60
N LEU A 29 4.26 -12.41 -6.80
CA LEU A 29 4.10 -12.99 -5.46
C LEU A 29 3.27 -12.11 -4.52
N SER A 30 3.23 -10.81 -4.77
CA SER A 30 2.46 -9.84 -3.99
C SER A 30 1.08 -9.51 -4.58
N ASP A 31 0.64 -10.25 -5.60
CA ASP A 31 -0.71 -10.11 -6.16
C ASP A 31 -1.76 -10.23 -5.05
N GLY A 32 -2.78 -9.37 -5.10
CA GLY A 32 -3.80 -9.30 -4.08
C GLY A 32 -4.47 -7.94 -3.94
N THR A 33 -5.12 -7.76 -2.81
CA THR A 33 -6.00 -6.63 -2.54
C THR A 33 -5.55 -5.86 -1.31
N TYR A 34 -5.86 -4.56 -1.26
CA TYR A 34 -5.53 -3.71 -0.11
C TYR A 34 -6.55 -2.60 0.11
N TRP A 35 -6.62 -2.10 1.34
CA TRP A 35 -7.50 -1.00 1.74
C TRP A 35 -6.94 -0.23 2.96
N ILE A 36 -7.55 0.92 3.25
CA ILE A 36 -7.18 1.75 4.40
C ILE A 36 -8.36 1.89 5.35
N GLU A 37 -8.18 1.49 6.59
CA GLU A 37 -9.14 1.77 7.66
C GLU A 37 -8.78 3.12 8.28
N LEU A 38 -9.64 4.11 8.12
CA LEU A 38 -9.43 5.47 8.61
C LEU A 38 -10.72 5.99 9.26
N ASP A 39 -10.69 6.14 10.58
CA ASP A 39 -11.80 6.71 11.35
C ASP A 39 -13.17 6.06 11.09
N GLY A 40 -13.19 4.72 10.97
CA GLY A 40 -14.41 3.96 10.69
C GLY A 40 -14.75 3.87 9.20
N HIS A 41 -14.07 4.61 8.33
CA HIS A 41 -14.17 4.46 6.88
C HIS A 41 -13.18 3.40 6.37
N ARG A 42 -13.59 2.67 5.33
CA ARG A 42 -12.69 1.86 4.51
C ARG A 42 -12.47 2.57 3.19
N LEU A 43 -11.30 3.16 3.02
CA LEU A 43 -10.89 3.80 1.77
C LEU A 43 -10.33 2.72 0.83
N LEU A 44 -10.42 2.95 -0.48
CA LEU A 44 -9.99 1.98 -1.49
C LEU A 44 -10.82 0.68 -1.42
N CYS A 45 -12.09 0.79 -1.04
CA CYS A 45 -13.08 -0.29 -1.07
C CYS A 45 -14.29 0.16 -1.88
N GLY A 46 -14.89 -0.75 -2.64
CA GLY A 46 -16.15 -0.51 -3.32
C GLY A 46 -17.34 -0.54 -2.36
N ARG A 47 -18.49 -0.06 -2.82
CA ARG A 47 -19.78 -0.01 -2.11
C ARG A 47 -20.15 -1.30 -1.35
N ASP A 48 -19.80 -2.45 -1.90
CA ASP A 48 -20.14 -3.77 -1.36
C ASP A 48 -19.23 -4.17 -0.18
N GLY A 49 -18.27 -3.33 0.18
CA GLY A 49 -17.22 -3.59 1.17
C GLY A 49 -16.07 -4.46 0.65
N GLY A 50 -16.10 -4.83 -0.64
CA GLY A 50 -15.00 -5.48 -1.33
C GLY A 50 -13.84 -4.50 -1.61
N PRO A 51 -12.58 -4.95 -1.60
CA PRO A 51 -11.46 -4.09 -1.97
C PRO A 51 -11.58 -3.63 -3.42
N PHE A 52 -11.31 -2.35 -3.65
CA PHE A 52 -11.44 -1.72 -4.96
C PHE A 52 -10.27 -2.04 -5.88
N ILE A 53 -9.11 -2.35 -5.28
CA ILE A 53 -7.86 -2.54 -6.00
C ILE A 53 -7.40 -3.96 -5.76
N ASP A 54 -7.43 -4.74 -6.84
CA ASP A 54 -6.73 -6.01 -6.98
C ASP A 54 -5.48 -5.75 -7.82
N TYR A 55 -4.37 -5.49 -7.13
CA TYR A 55 -3.09 -5.11 -7.70
C TYR A 55 -1.95 -5.43 -6.74
N TYR A 56 -0.71 -5.43 -7.23
CA TYR A 56 0.46 -5.79 -6.44
C TYR A 56 0.53 -5.03 -5.11
N VAL A 57 0.37 -5.74 -4.00
CA VAL A 57 0.42 -5.20 -2.64
C VAL A 57 1.78 -4.56 -2.37
N CYS A 58 2.85 -5.08 -2.99
CA CYS A 58 4.16 -4.46 -2.88
C CYS A 58 4.18 -3.03 -3.42
N ARG A 59 3.38 -2.70 -4.45
CA ARG A 59 3.33 -1.34 -5.00
C ARG A 59 2.68 -0.38 -4.02
N PHE A 60 1.60 -0.81 -3.37
CA PHE A 60 0.95 -0.03 -2.32
C PHE A 60 1.89 0.24 -1.14
N TRP A 61 2.62 -0.79 -0.69
CA TRP A 61 3.61 -0.66 0.36
C TRP A 61 4.76 0.30 -0.03
N GLU A 62 5.30 0.17 -1.24
CA GLU A 62 6.32 1.11 -1.77
C GLU A 62 5.81 2.55 -1.82
N ASP A 63 4.61 2.78 -2.36
CA ASP A 63 4.00 4.11 -2.46
C ASP A 63 3.76 4.73 -1.07
N LEU A 64 3.43 3.93 -0.05
CA LEU A 64 3.34 4.39 1.35
C LEU A 64 4.69 4.82 1.93
N VAL A 65 5.76 4.09 1.63
CA VAL A 65 7.13 4.47 2.04
C VAL A 65 7.54 5.77 1.34
N GLU A 66 7.36 5.85 0.01
CA GLU A 66 7.66 7.05 -0.77
C GLU A 66 6.84 8.27 -0.32
N THR A 67 5.56 8.06 -0.01
CA THR A 67 4.69 9.09 0.58
C THR A 67 5.26 9.57 1.90
N THR A 68 5.68 8.66 2.76
CA THR A 68 6.22 8.99 4.08
C THR A 68 7.47 9.86 3.95
N LEU A 69 8.37 9.50 3.04
CA LEU A 69 9.55 10.30 2.69
C LEU A 69 9.16 11.69 2.17
N ALA A 70 8.17 11.78 1.28
CA ALA A 70 7.68 13.06 0.77
C ALA A 70 7.11 13.94 1.89
N LEU A 71 6.36 13.36 2.83
CA LEU A 71 5.82 14.07 3.99
C LEU A 71 6.93 14.56 4.93
N PHE A 72 8.00 13.79 5.15
CA PHE A 72 9.18 14.26 5.89
C PHE A 72 9.90 15.42 5.19
N ALA A 73 9.95 15.40 3.86
CA ALA A 73 10.49 16.50 3.06
C ALA A 73 9.55 17.73 2.97
N GLY A 74 8.40 17.72 3.69
CA GLY A 74 7.44 18.84 3.69
C GLY A 74 6.63 18.98 2.38
N ARG A 75 6.67 17.97 1.51
CA ARG A 75 5.93 17.96 0.24
C ARG A 75 4.52 17.42 0.45
N THR A 76 3.55 17.99 -0.26
CA THR A 76 2.27 17.32 -0.48
C THR A 76 2.50 16.12 -1.38
N HIS A 77 1.88 14.98 -1.07
CA HIS A 77 1.95 13.79 -1.88
C HIS A 77 0.57 13.44 -2.43
N GLN A 78 0.52 13.00 -3.68
CA GLN A 78 -0.67 12.47 -4.35
C GLN A 78 -0.43 10.99 -4.59
N PHE A 79 -1.27 10.13 -4.02
CA PHE A 79 -1.21 8.70 -4.27
C PHE A 79 -1.67 8.40 -5.69
N TYR A 80 -0.75 7.96 -6.53
CA TYR A 80 -1.06 7.44 -7.86
C TYR A 80 -1.11 5.91 -7.80
N LEU A 81 -2.29 5.35 -7.53
CA LEU A 81 -2.48 3.90 -7.39
C LEU A 81 -2.52 3.14 -8.74
N GLY A 82 -1.89 3.70 -9.78
CA GLY A 82 -1.50 2.94 -10.99
C GLY A 82 -2.63 2.42 -11.88
N TYR A 83 -3.85 2.94 -11.82
CA TYR A 83 -4.91 2.50 -12.74
C TYR A 83 -4.51 2.76 -14.21
N PRO A 84 -4.47 1.73 -15.07
CA PRO A 84 -4.38 1.92 -16.50
C PRO A 84 -5.75 2.36 -17.02
N GLY A 85 -5.86 3.60 -17.49
CA GLY A 85 -7.10 4.13 -18.08
C GLY A 85 -7.79 5.16 -17.19
N ASP A 86 -7.46 6.41 -17.48
CA ASP A 86 -7.99 7.64 -16.90
C ASP A 86 -9.54 7.68 -16.87
N ARG A 87 -10.13 7.69 -15.66
CA ARG A 87 -11.35 8.47 -15.27
C ARG A 87 -11.91 8.20 -13.87
N HIS A 88 -11.53 7.12 -13.19
CA HIS A 88 -12.19 6.70 -11.93
C HIS A 88 -11.26 6.52 -10.72
N ASN A 89 -10.01 6.99 -10.80
CA ASN A 89 -9.09 6.88 -9.66
C ASN A 89 -9.61 7.75 -8.52
N PRO A 90 -9.60 7.24 -7.27
CA PRO A 90 -9.86 8.11 -6.15
C PRO A 90 -8.78 9.20 -6.09
N GLU A 91 -9.18 10.43 -5.78
CA GLU A 91 -8.23 11.46 -5.42
C GLU A 91 -7.74 11.19 -4.01
N PHE A 92 -6.45 10.95 -3.83
CA PHE A 92 -5.90 10.68 -2.52
C PHE A 92 -4.65 11.51 -2.29
N SER A 93 -4.81 12.57 -1.50
CA SER A 93 -3.73 13.51 -1.18
C SER A 93 -3.41 13.55 0.31
N LEU A 94 -2.12 13.71 0.60
CA LEU A 94 -1.61 13.82 1.96
C LEU A 94 -0.74 15.06 2.07
N ARG A 95 -0.97 15.81 3.15
CA ARG A 95 -0.15 16.97 3.50
C ARG A 95 0.22 16.93 4.97
N ARG A 96 1.51 17.02 5.26
CA ARG A 96 2.00 17.15 6.63
C ARG A 96 1.97 18.61 7.09
N THR A 97 1.54 18.82 8.34
CA THR A 97 1.71 20.09 9.06
C THR A 97 2.19 19.77 10.47
N LYS A 98 3.41 20.19 10.81
CA LYS A 98 4.08 19.85 12.07
C LYS A 98 4.12 18.32 12.29
N ASN A 99 3.41 17.81 13.29
CA ASN A 99 3.34 16.40 13.66
C ASN A 99 2.00 15.74 13.25
N ARG A 100 1.26 16.34 12.32
CA ARG A 100 -0.01 15.80 11.83
C ARG A 100 -0.01 15.70 10.31
N ILE A 101 -0.74 14.73 9.79
CA ILE A 101 -0.98 14.54 8.36
C ILE A 101 -2.46 14.77 8.13
N LYS A 102 -2.79 15.73 7.25
CA LYS A 102 -4.11 15.87 6.68
C LYS A 102 -4.22 14.93 5.50
N ILE A 103 -5.21 14.05 5.55
CA ILE A 103 -5.58 13.12 4.49
C ILE A 103 -6.85 13.65 3.84
N HIS A 104 -6.83 13.76 2.52
CA HIS A 104 -8.02 14.03 1.72
C HIS A 104 -8.17 12.89 0.72
N TYR A 105 -9.32 12.22 0.79
CA TYR A 105 -9.71 11.13 -0.07
C TYR A 105 -11.06 11.47 -0.72
N HIS A 106 -11.15 11.34 -2.04
CA HIS A 106 -12.42 11.42 -2.77
C HIS A 106 -12.52 10.22 -3.70
N ASP A 107 -13.45 9.33 -3.40
CA ASP A 107 -13.85 8.27 -4.31
C ASP A 107 -14.78 8.85 -5.37
N ARG A 108 -14.36 8.79 -6.63
CA ARG A 108 -15.14 9.32 -7.76
C ARG A 108 -16.25 8.38 -8.23
N ILE A 109 -16.19 7.08 -7.89
CA ILE A 109 -17.22 6.10 -8.27
C ILE A 109 -18.41 6.23 -7.33
N ASP A 110 -18.15 6.21 -6.02
CA ASP A 110 -19.21 6.27 -5.01
C ASP A 110 -19.52 7.71 -4.53
N ASP A 111 -18.79 8.70 -5.04
CA ASP A 111 -18.86 10.11 -4.66
C ASP A 111 -18.71 10.34 -3.13
N ILE A 112 -17.78 9.61 -2.53
CA ILE A 112 -17.50 9.66 -1.08
C ILE A 112 -16.27 10.51 -0.84
N THR A 113 -16.41 11.56 -0.02
CA THR A 113 -15.28 12.38 0.43
C THR A 113 -14.97 12.11 1.91
N VAL A 114 -13.71 11.78 2.20
CA VAL A 114 -13.19 11.62 3.56
C VAL A 114 -12.03 12.60 3.77
N VAL A 115 -12.15 13.44 4.81
CA VAL A 115 -11.09 14.33 5.25
C VAL A 115 -10.75 14.03 6.70
N ALA A 116 -9.53 13.58 6.96
CA ALA A 116 -9.09 13.23 8.30
C ALA A 116 -7.75 13.88 8.64
N THR A 117 -7.45 14.00 9.92
CA THR A 117 -6.15 14.48 10.39
C THR A 117 -5.56 13.53 11.43
N VAL A 118 -4.57 12.77 11.03
CA VAL A 118 -3.90 11.77 11.88
C VAL A 118 -2.57 12.29 12.42
N PRO A 119 -2.16 11.93 13.65
CA PRO A 119 -0.80 12.19 14.12
C PRO A 119 0.24 11.44 13.25
N MET A 120 1.39 12.08 12.99
CA MET A 120 2.52 11.46 12.27
C MET A 120 2.97 10.15 12.95
N LYS A 121 2.99 10.13 14.28
CA LYS A 121 3.32 8.92 15.06
C LYS A 121 2.39 7.76 14.73
N GLN A 122 1.11 8.05 14.51
CA GLN A 122 0.12 7.03 14.18
C GLN A 122 0.30 6.51 12.75
N TRP A 123 0.58 7.40 11.80
CA TRP A 123 0.92 7.01 10.43
C TRP A 123 2.14 6.08 10.39
N LEU A 124 3.21 6.44 11.11
CA LEU A 124 4.42 5.62 11.21
C LEU A 124 4.13 4.27 11.87
N ALA A 125 3.32 4.24 12.91
CA ALA A 125 2.92 2.99 13.56
C ALA A 125 2.11 2.08 12.60
N ALA A 126 1.18 2.64 11.85
CA ALA A 126 0.40 1.89 10.85
C ALA A 126 1.27 1.37 9.71
N LEU A 127 2.24 2.17 9.24
CA LEU A 127 3.18 1.74 8.21
C LEU A 127 4.12 0.63 8.72
N ALA A 128 4.61 0.73 9.95
CA ALA A 128 5.45 -0.30 10.57
C ALA A 128 4.68 -1.60 10.88
N GLU A 129 3.37 -1.52 11.13
CA GLU A 129 2.48 -2.70 11.21
C GLU A 129 2.38 -3.37 9.83
N LEU A 130 2.02 -2.61 8.79
CA LEU A 130 1.93 -3.10 7.41
C LEU A 130 3.25 -3.73 6.95
N ASP A 131 4.37 -3.05 7.16
CA ASP A 131 5.69 -3.51 6.76
C ASP A 131 6.00 -4.88 7.34
N ARG A 132 5.81 -5.06 8.65
CA ARG A 132 6.01 -6.35 9.31
C ARG A 132 5.10 -7.45 8.76
N GLU A 133 3.81 -7.15 8.66
CA GLU A 133 2.82 -8.13 8.18
C GLU A 133 3.10 -8.53 6.73
N PHE A 134 3.40 -7.56 5.87
CA PHE A 134 3.68 -7.79 4.47
C PHE A 134 5.01 -8.52 4.26
N VAL A 135 6.08 -8.12 4.95
CA VAL A 135 7.39 -8.79 4.87
C VAL A 135 7.27 -10.24 5.35
N ALA A 136 6.55 -10.50 6.45
CA ALA A 136 6.32 -11.86 6.93
C ALA A 136 5.52 -12.70 5.92
N ALA A 137 4.42 -12.15 5.38
CA ALA A 137 3.61 -12.83 4.38
C ALA A 137 4.39 -13.13 3.08
N MET A 138 5.27 -12.23 2.68
CA MET A 138 6.15 -12.45 1.53
C MET A 138 7.19 -13.53 1.86
N ALA A 139 7.84 -13.49 3.02
CA ALA A 139 8.81 -14.52 3.42
C ALA A 139 8.22 -15.95 3.36
N GLU A 140 6.97 -16.12 3.76
CA GLU A 140 6.25 -17.40 3.62
C GLU A 140 6.05 -17.82 2.15
N ARG A 141 5.88 -16.87 1.23
CA ARG A 141 5.67 -17.13 -0.21
C ARG A 141 6.93 -17.42 -1.00
N LEU A 142 8.07 -16.87 -0.61
CA LEU A 142 9.33 -17.00 -1.38
C LEU A 142 9.83 -18.45 -1.41
N GLY A 143 9.43 -19.27 -0.43
CA GLY A 143 9.93 -20.62 -0.28
C GLY A 143 11.46 -20.63 -0.14
N GLY A 144 12.13 -21.42 -0.97
CA GLY A 144 13.59 -21.55 -0.98
C GLY A 144 14.30 -20.94 -2.20
N ASP A 145 13.61 -20.15 -3.02
CA ASP A 145 14.22 -19.59 -4.24
C ASP A 145 15.25 -18.50 -3.90
N PRO A 146 16.56 -18.69 -4.23
CA PRO A 146 17.61 -17.75 -3.84
C PRO A 146 17.47 -16.36 -4.47
N LYS A 147 16.93 -16.27 -5.68
CA LYS A 147 16.75 -14.99 -6.38
C LYS A 147 15.64 -14.19 -5.71
N LEU A 148 14.53 -14.84 -5.39
CA LEU A 148 13.41 -14.21 -4.71
C LEU A 148 13.75 -13.80 -3.28
N LEU A 149 14.52 -14.62 -2.57
CA LEU A 149 15.08 -14.26 -1.27
C LEU A 149 16.00 -13.04 -1.35
N ALA A 150 16.86 -12.94 -2.36
CA ALA A 150 17.73 -11.78 -2.56
C ALA A 150 16.94 -10.50 -2.91
N GLU A 151 15.93 -10.58 -3.78
CA GLU A 151 15.02 -9.46 -4.08
C GLU A 151 14.28 -8.99 -2.81
N HIS A 152 13.78 -9.92 -2.00
CA HIS A 152 13.12 -9.64 -0.74
C HIS A 152 14.04 -8.94 0.27
N GLU A 153 15.26 -9.45 0.47
CA GLU A 153 16.24 -8.82 1.36
C GLU A 153 16.60 -7.41 0.92
N GLN A 154 16.78 -7.18 -0.39
CA GLN A 154 17.07 -5.85 -0.93
C GLN A 154 15.95 -4.85 -0.60
N ARG A 155 14.68 -5.28 -0.75
CA ARG A 155 13.50 -4.46 -0.46
C ARG A 155 13.34 -4.18 1.04
N ALA A 156 13.52 -5.19 1.88
CA ALA A 156 13.48 -5.03 3.34
C ALA A 156 14.56 -4.03 3.83
N ARG A 157 15.77 -4.11 3.28
CA ARG A 157 16.86 -3.16 3.59
C ARG A 157 16.55 -1.74 3.11
N TRP A 158 15.94 -1.60 1.94
CA TRP A 158 15.54 -0.28 1.43
C TRP A 158 14.59 0.43 2.39
N VAL A 159 13.58 -0.26 2.92
CA VAL A 159 12.63 0.34 3.87
C VAL A 159 13.27 0.66 5.22
N ALA A 160 14.07 -0.26 5.75
CA ALA A 160 14.81 -0.01 7.00
C ALA A 160 15.73 1.22 6.90
N LYS A 161 16.24 1.55 5.71
CA LYS A 161 17.03 2.75 5.46
C LYS A 161 16.19 4.00 5.16
N ALA A 162 15.03 3.83 4.54
CA ALA A 162 14.18 4.92 4.08
C ALA A 162 13.44 5.62 5.23
N LEU A 163 12.98 4.87 6.24
CA LEU A 163 12.20 5.44 7.33
C LEU A 163 13.11 5.90 8.48
N PRO A 164 13.00 7.15 8.95
CA PRO A 164 13.80 7.69 10.06
C PRO A 164 13.34 7.20 11.44
#